data_AF-A0A1Q9XRA3-F1
#
_entry.id   AF-A0A1Q9XRA3-F1
#
_cell.length_a   1.000
_cell.length_b   1.000
_cell.length_c   1.000
_cell.angle_alpha   90.00
_cell.angle_beta   90.00
_cell.angle_gamma   90.00
#
_symmetry.space_group_name_H-M   'P 1'
#
loop_
_entity.id
_entity.type
_entity.pdbx_description
1 polymer ?
#
loop_
_entity_poly.entity_id
_entity_poly.type
_entity_poly.pdbx_seq_one_letter_code
_entity_poly.pdbx_strand_id
1 'polypeptide(L)' 'MGNQVQHKNVIVTFNIGGCQTDAELSHGKTLALAEFFKRLTWSELRGCAESDEEAYLIRSAVSKLQDAMARGGYAPR' A
#
# COMPACT_ATOMS: atom_id res chain seq x y z
N MET A 1 2.03 -33.07 -6.38
CA MET A 1 1.18 -32.42 -5.35
C MET A 1 1.72 -31.02 -5.15
N GLY A 2 1.18 -30.02 -5.85
CA GLY A 2 1.66 -28.64 -5.73
C GLY A 2 1.17 -28.05 -4.41
N ASN A 3 2.09 -27.58 -3.58
CA ASN A 3 1.75 -26.84 -2.37
C ASN A 3 0.95 -25.59 -2.80
N GLN A 4 -0.35 -25.56 -2.51
CA GLN A 4 -1.12 -24.34 -2.68
C GLN A 4 -0.62 -23.35 -1.62
N VAL A 5 0.11 -22.34 -2.06
CA VAL A 5 0.50 -21.22 -1.19
C VAL A 5 -0.81 -20.57 -0.73
N GLN A 6 -1.13 -20.70 0.55
CA GLN A 6 -2.27 -20.01 1.13
C GLN A 6 -1.97 -18.53 1.16
N HIS A 7 -2.47 -17.81 0.16
CA HIS A 7 -2.33 -16.37 0.11
C HIS A 7 -3.25 -15.73 1.15
N LYS A 8 -2.67 -14.95 2.06
CA LYS A 8 -3.44 -14.22 3.07
C LYS A 8 -4.04 -12.96 2.45
N ASN A 9 -5.29 -12.67 2.78
CA ASN A 9 -5.91 -11.38 2.48
C ASN A 9 -5.21 -10.28 3.29
N VAL A 10 -5.12 -9.08 2.72
CA VAL A 10 -4.57 -7.91 3.39
C VAL A 10 -5.71 -6.97 3.76
N ILE A 11 -5.75 -6.57 5.03
CA ILE A 11 -6.70 -5.59 5.55
C ILE A 11 -5.93 -4.32 5.85
N VAL A 12 -6.37 -3.20 5.27
CA VAL A 12 -5.88 -1.86 5.59
C VAL A 12 -6.94 -1.15 6.42
N THR A 13 -6.56 -0.63 7.58
CA THR A 13 -7.46 0.11 8.46
C THR A 13 -7.09 1.59 8.48
N PHE A 14 -8.09 2.45 8.32
CA PHE A 14 -7.97 3.89 8.44
C PHE A 14 -8.72 4.35 9.69
N ASN A 15 -8.08 5.19 10.50
CA ASN A 15 -8.71 5.84 11.63
C ASN A 15 -8.91 7.32 11.28
N ILE A 16 -10.16 7.73 11.09
CA ILE A 16 -10.54 9.05 10.58
C ILE A 16 -11.54 9.64 11.55
N GLY A 17 -11.14 10.69 12.28
CA GLY A 17 -12.05 11.41 13.19
C GLY A 17 -12.67 10.55 14.30
N GLY A 18 -11.97 9.50 14.74
CA GLY A 18 -12.49 8.54 15.73
C GLY A 18 -13.33 7.40 15.15
N CYS A 19 -13.59 7.41 13.84
CA CYS A 19 -14.20 6.30 13.12
C CYS A 19 -13.13 5.37 12.55
N GLN A 20 -13.34 4.06 12.69
CA GLN A 20 -12.52 3.04 12.06
C GLN A 20 -13.22 2.54 10.78
N THR A 21 -12.50 2.57 9.67
CA THR A 21 -12.93 1.95 8.41
C THR A 21 -11.81 1.06 7.88
N ASP A 22 -12.15 0.02 7.13
CA ASP A 22 -11.20 -0.92 6.58
C ASP A 22 -11.51 -1.30 5.13
N ALA A 23 -10.48 -1.81 4.45
CA ALA A 23 -10.58 -2.37 3.12
C ALA A 23 -9.84 -3.71 3.06
N GLU A 24 -10.53 -4.74 2.58
CA GLU A 24 -9.95 -6.06 2.33
C GLU A 24 -9.54 -6.20 0.85
N LEU A 25 -8.28 -6.56 0.63
CA LEU A 25 -7.71 -6.81 -0.69
C LEU A 25 -7.39 -8.29 -0.87
N SER A 26 -7.85 -8.84 -2.01
CA SER A 26 -7.45 -10.17 -2.44
C SER A 26 -5.94 -10.22 -2.75
N HIS A 27 -5.40 -11.44 -2.84
CA HIS A 27 -3.99 -11.64 -3.19
C HIS A 27 -3.57 -10.89 -4.46
N GLY A 28 -4.34 -11.05 -5.55
CA GLY A 28 -4.03 -10.43 -6.83
C GLY A 28 -4.05 -8.90 -6.77
N LYS A 29 -5.02 -8.30 -6.07
CA LYS A 29 -5.10 -6.85 -5.88
C LYS A 29 -3.92 -6.33 -5.06
N THR A 30 -3.55 -7.06 -4.00
CA THR A 30 -2.41 -6.70 -3.14
C THR A 30 -1.10 -6.79 -3.90
N LEU A 31 -0.90 -7.83 -4.71
CA LEU A 31 0.29 -7.98 -5.54
C LEU A 31 0.40 -6.87 -6.60
N ALA A 32 -0.70 -6.57 -7.29
CA ALA A 32 -0.73 -5.50 -8.28
C ALA A 32 -0.37 -4.14 -7.65
N LEU A 33 -0.90 -3.86 -6.45
CA LEU A 33 -0.56 -2.64 -5.71
C LEU A 33 0.91 -2.61 -5.27
N ALA A 34 1.48 -3.76 -4.87
CA ALA A 34 2.89 -3.85 -4.49
C ALA A 34 3.80 -3.53 -5.68
N GLU A 35 3.48 -4.07 -6.85
CA GLU A 35 4.21 -3.82 -8.09
C GLU A 35 4.02 -2.39 -8.62
N PHE A 36 2.90 -1.75 -8.30
CA PHE A 36 2.71 -0.33 -8.56
C PHE A 36 3.61 0.52 -7.65
N PHE A 37 3.60 0.28 -6.34
CA PHE A 37 4.44 1.04 -5.40
C PHE A 37 5.94 0.93 -5.70
N LYS A 38 6.42 -0.22 -6.20
CA LYS A 38 7.82 -0.38 -6.65
C LYS A 38 8.22 0.56 -7.79
N ARG A 39 7.26 0.91 -8.64
CA ARG A 39 7.48 1.74 -9.84
C ARG A 39 7.18 3.20 -9.59
N LEU A 40 6.48 3.50 -8.50
CA LEU A 40 6.06 4.85 -8.15
C LEU A 40 7.27 5.72 -7.79
N THR A 41 7.37 6.87 -8.43
CA THR A 41 8.47 7.82 -8.30
C THR A 41 8.03 9.09 -7.59
N TRP A 42 9.00 9.87 -7.11
CA TRP A 42 8.74 11.19 -6.55
C TRP A 42 8.01 12.13 -7.52
N SER A 43 8.29 12.03 -8.83
CA SER A 43 7.67 12.92 -9.82
C SER A 43 6.17 12.69 -9.94
N GLU A 44 5.73 11.42 -9.90
CA GLU A 44 4.30 11.08 -9.95
C GLU A 44 3.60 11.52 -8.65
N LEU A 45 4.23 11.26 -7.49
CA LEU A 45 3.72 11.72 -6.19
C LEU A 45 3.57 13.24 -6.16
N ARG A 46 4.60 13.97 -6.60
CA ARG A 46 4.60 15.43 -6.59
C ARG A 46 3.62 16.00 -7.60
N GLY A 47 3.50 15.40 -8.78
CA GLY A 47 2.58 15.84 -9.82
C GLY A 47 1.11 15.73 -9.43
N CYS A 48 0.77 14.89 -8.46
CA CYS A 48 -0.58 14.75 -7.92
C CYS A 48 -0.87 15.61 -6.68
N ALA A 49 0.15 16.20 -6.07
CA ALA A 49 0.01 17.00 -4.85
C ALA A 49 -0.18 18.49 -5.17
N GLU A 50 -0.92 19.21 -4.34
CA GLU A 50 -1.03 20.67 -4.38
C GLU A 50 0.28 21.33 -3.93
N SER A 51 0.93 20.77 -2.90
CA SER A 51 2.18 21.30 -2.33
C SER A 51 3.27 20.23 -2.13
N ASP A 52 4.49 20.68 -1.88
CA ASP A 52 5.61 19.79 -1.57
C ASP A 52 5.37 19.08 -0.23
N GLU A 53 4.81 19.78 0.76
CA GLU A 53 4.40 19.22 2.04
C GLU A 53 3.39 18.09 1.86
N GLU A 54 2.37 18.31 1.03
CA GLU A 54 1.41 17.25 0.72
C GLU A 54 2.08 16.08 0.00
N ALA A 55 2.99 16.31 -0.94
CA ALA A 55 3.72 15.23 -1.61
C ALA A 55 4.54 14.38 -0.61
N TYR A 56 5.16 15.00 0.40
CA TYR A 56 5.82 14.27 1.48
C TYR A 56 4.83 13.48 2.36
N LEU A 57 3.64 14.01 2.63
CA LEU A 57 2.59 13.27 3.35
C LEU A 57 2.11 12.05 2.56
N ILE A 58 1.89 12.19 1.25
CA ILE A 58 1.52 11.08 0.36
C ILE A 58 2.65 10.02 0.37
N ARG A 59 3.91 10.44 0.22
CA ARG A 59 5.06 9.53 0.26
C ARG A 59 5.15 8.77 1.59
N SER A 60 4.91 9.44 2.71
CA SER A 60 4.86 8.83 4.03
C SER A 60 3.74 7.79 4.15
N ALA A 61 2.55 8.10 3.65
CA ALA A 61 1.42 7.17 3.60
C ALA A 61 1.74 5.93 2.74
N VAL A 62 2.30 6.12 1.54
CA VAL A 62 2.75 5.02 0.66
C VAL A 62 3.77 4.14 1.37
N SER A 63 4.75 4.72 2.04
CA SER A 63 5.78 3.97 2.79
C SER A 63 5.17 3.08 3.88
N LYS A 64 4.19 3.59 4.63
CA LYS A 64 3.46 2.80 5.65
C LYS A 64 2.70 1.62 5.05
N LEU A 65 2.09 1.81 3.87
CA LEU A 65 1.41 0.74 3.16
C LEU A 65 2.41 -0.30 2.65
N GLN A 66 3.54 0.12 2.06
CA GLN A 66 4.62 -0.77 1.64
C GLN A 66 5.14 -1.62 2.82
N ASP A 67 5.37 -1.02 3.99
CA ASP A 67 5.80 -1.72 5.20
C ASP A 67 4.77 -2.75 5.69
N ALA A 68 3.48 -2.40 5.67
CA ALA A 68 2.41 -3.33 6.05
C ALA A 68 2.33 -4.53 5.10
N MET A 69 2.45 -4.26 3.80
CA MET A 69 2.47 -5.28 2.76
C MET A 69 3.71 -6.19 2.86
N ALA A 70 4.88 -5.62 3.19
CA ALA A 70 6.12 -6.33 3.50
C ALA A 70 5.94 -7.36 4.63
N ARG A 71 5.34 -6.94 5.75
CA ARG A 71 4.98 -7.85 6.85
C ARG A 71 3.96 -8.90 6.45
N GLY A 72 3.10 -8.59 5.48
CA GLY A 72 2.13 -9.51 4.88
C GLY A 72 2.74 -10.51 3.88
N GLY A 73 4.05 -10.42 3.59
CA GLY A 73 4.76 -11.31 2.66
C GLY A 73 4.76 -10.83 1.19
N TYR A 74 4.26 -9.64 0.92
CA TYR A 74 4.40 -8.98 -0.38
C TYR A 74 5.67 -8.15 -0.33
N ALA A 75 6.52 -8.12 -1.35
CA ALA A 75 7.79 -7.39 -1.29
C ALA A 75 7.77 -6.10 -2.12
N PRO A 76 6.98 -5.05 -1.77
CA PRO A 76 7.18 -3.74 -2.37
C PRO A 76 8.53 -3.21 -1.88
N ARG A 77 9.46 -2.94 -2.80
CA ARG A 77 10.68 -2.19 -2.49
C ARG A 77 10.41 -0.72 -2.64
#